data_AF-A0A1G3J4S6-F1
#
_entry.id   AF-A0A1G3J4S6-F1
#
_cell.length_a   1.000
_cell.length_b   1.000
_cell.length_c   1.000
_cell.angle_alpha   90.00
_cell.angle_beta   90.00
_cell.angle_gamma   90.00
#
_symmetry.space_group_name_H-M   'P 1'
#
loop_
_entity.id
_entity.type
_entity.pdbx_description
1 polymer ?
#
loop_
_entity_poly.entity_id
_entity_poly.type
_entity_poly.pdbx_seq_one_letter_code
_entity_poly.pdbx_strand_id
1 'polypeptide(L)'
;MLTVDPVFLERVRWRCRRGMLEMDILLGRFVAQRYAQLEARQREAFDELLDLPDTDLWDLVRGDKEPEQARQREVLEWLKQV
;
A
#
# COMPACT_ATOMS: atom_id res chain seq x y z
N MET A 1 -5.21 -18.69 12.68
CA MET A 1 -5.77 -17.58 11.87
C MET A 1 -5.08 -16.30 12.33
N LEU A 2 -4.26 -15.68 11.47
CA LEU A 2 -3.62 -14.40 11.79
C LEU A 2 -4.67 -13.29 11.64
N THR A 3 -5.51 -13.13 12.65
CA THR A 3 -6.39 -11.97 12.77
C THR A 3 -5.52 -10.76 13.07
N VAL A 4 -5.22 -9.98 12.02
CA VAL A 4 -4.62 -8.66 12.20
C VAL A 4 -5.59 -7.82 13.02
N ASP A 5 -5.06 -7.10 14.01
CA ASP A 5 -5.85 -6.32 14.94
C ASP A 5 -6.77 -5.33 14.20
N PRO A 6 -8.10 -5.33 14.46
CA PRO A 6 -9.04 -4.51 13.72
C PRO A 6 -8.78 -3.01 13.89
N VAL A 7 -8.26 -2.59 15.05
CA VAL A 7 -7.89 -1.19 15.30
C VAL A 7 -6.69 -0.78 14.46
N PHE A 8 -5.74 -1.70 14.27
CA PHE A 8 -4.58 -1.47 13.42
C PHE A 8 -4.98 -1.35 11.95
N LEU A 9 -5.85 -2.25 11.46
CA LEU A 9 -6.37 -2.18 10.09
C LEU A 9 -7.12 -0.88 9.82
N GLU A 10 -7.93 -0.42 10.77
CA GLU A 10 -8.64 0.84 10.63
C GLU A 10 -7.66 2.02 10.52
N ARG A 11 -6.61 2.05 11.34
CA ARG A 11 -5.55 3.09 11.28
C ARG A 11 -4.84 3.13 9.93
N VAL A 12 -4.48 1.96 9.38
CA VAL A 12 -3.85 1.89 8.05
C VAL A 12 -4.83 2.35 6.99
N ARG A 13 -6.11 1.94 7.08
CA ARG A 13 -7.15 2.40 6.16
C ARG A 13 -7.32 3.92 6.19
N TRP A 14 -7.24 4.54 7.36
CA TRP A 14 -7.24 6.00 7.50
C TRP A 14 -6.02 6.66 6.85
N ARG A 15 -4.81 6.07 6.96
CA ARG A 15 -3.60 6.55 6.25
C ARG A 15 -3.71 6.45 4.73
N CYS A 16 -4.51 5.50 4.23
CA CYS A 16 -4.76 5.31 2.81
C CYS A 16 -5.77 6.30 2.21
N ARG A 17 -6.47 7.09 3.04
CA ARG A 17 -7.44 8.08 2.55
C ARG A 17 -6.70 9.28 1.95
N ARG A 18 -6.79 9.41 0.63
CA ARG A 18 -6.02 10.37 -0.16
C ARG A 18 -6.95 11.22 -1.03
N GLY A 19 -6.43 12.31 -1.60
CA GLY A 19 -7.23 13.24 -2.41
C GLY A 19 -7.71 12.65 -3.74
N MET A 20 -7.09 11.55 -4.19
CA MET A 20 -7.36 10.89 -5.47
C MET A 20 -8.22 9.64 -5.28
N LEU A 21 -9.37 9.58 -5.98
CA LEU A 21 -10.32 8.46 -5.88
C LEU A 21 -9.71 7.12 -6.30
N GLU A 22 -8.93 7.10 -7.38
CA GLU A 22 -8.26 5.89 -7.87
C GLU A 22 -7.32 5.31 -6.79
N MET A 23 -6.60 6.18 -6.09
CA MET A 23 -5.70 5.80 -5.01
C MET A 23 -6.46 5.25 -3.80
N ASP A 24 -7.54 5.93 -3.40
CA ASP A 24 -8.37 5.50 -2.27
C ASP A 24 -8.99 4.13 -2.51
N ILE A 25 -9.48 3.87 -3.73
CA ILE A 25 -10.02 2.55 -4.12
C ILE A 25 -8.93 1.48 -4.11
N LEU A 26 -7.78 1.75 -4.74
CA LEU A 26 -6.67 0.80 -4.82
C LEU A 26 -6.18 0.41 -3.43
N LEU A 27 -5.79 1.41 -2.63
CA LEU A 27 -5.28 1.21 -1.28
C LEU A 27 -6.34 0.60 -0.35
N GLY A 28 -7.59 1.04 -0.46
CA GLY A 28 -8.69 0.51 0.33
C GLY A 28 -8.94 -0.98 0.07
N ARG A 29 -8.91 -1.41 -1.20
CA ARG A 29 -9.00 -2.84 -1.56
C ARG A 29 -7.78 -3.62 -1.09
N PHE A 30 -6.60 -3.04 -1.23
CA PHE A 30 -5.34 -3.67 -0.84
C PHE A 30 -5.31 -3.94 0.67
N VAL A 31 -5.67 -2.95 1.49
CA VAL A 31 -5.74 -3.09 2.95
C VAL A 31 -6.76 -4.15 3.36
N ALA A 32 -7.91 -4.21 2.69
CA ALA A 32 -8.96 -5.18 2.99
C ALA A 32 -8.60 -6.62 2.60
N GLN A 33 -7.87 -6.84 1.52
CA GLN A 33 -7.66 -8.18 0.94
C GLN A 33 -6.25 -8.74 1.14
N ARG A 34 -5.22 -7.88 1.08
CA ARG A 34 -3.81 -8.31 0.95
C ARG A 34 -2.94 -7.90 2.12
N TYR A 35 -3.22 -6.78 2.79
CA TYR A 35 -2.35 -6.25 3.85
C TYR A 35 -2.11 -7.23 5.01
N ALA A 36 -3.11 -8.06 5.35
CA ALA A 36 -2.94 -9.09 6.38
C ALA A 36 -1.94 -10.19 6.00
N GLN A 37 -1.70 -10.41 4.70
CA GLN A 37 -0.80 -11.41 4.15
C GLN A 37 0.65 -10.89 4.05
N LEU A 38 0.85 -9.57 4.19
CA LEU A 38 2.19 -8.98 4.14
C LEU A 38 3.01 -9.36 5.36
N GLU A 39 4.27 -9.70 5.11
CA GLU A 39 5.31 -9.85 6.14
C GLU A 39 5.71 -8.50 6.74
N ALA A 40 6.35 -8.50 7.91
CA ALA A 40 6.77 -7.27 8.59
C ALA A 40 7.58 -6.32 7.68
N ARG A 41 8.58 -6.86 6.96
CA ARG A 41 9.40 -6.12 5.99
C ARG A 41 8.60 -5.46 4.85
N GLN A 42 7.52 -6.10 4.41
CA GLN A 42 6.66 -5.58 3.34
C GLN A 42 5.70 -4.53 3.89
N ARG A 43 5.27 -4.67 5.14
CA ARG A 43 4.46 -3.62 5.82
C ARG A 43 5.26 -2.35 6.04
N GLU A 44 6.54 -2.47 6.41
CA GLU A 44 7.45 -1.33 6.51
C GLU A 44 7.62 -0.64 5.15
N ALA A 45 7.89 -1.42 4.09
CA ALA A 45 7.98 -0.87 2.73
C ALA A 45 6.67 -0.21 2.26
N PHE A 46 5.51 -0.78 2.62
CA PHE A 46 4.22 -0.17 2.34
C PHE A 46 4.03 1.14 3.10
N ASP A 47 4.46 1.22 4.35
CA ASP A 47 4.38 2.46 5.13
C ASP A 47 5.30 3.55 4.56
N GLU A 48 6.51 3.20 4.11
CA GLU A 48 7.39 4.11 3.36
C GLU A 48 6.74 4.60 2.06
N LEU A 49 6.08 3.72 1.30
CA LEU A 49 5.33 4.10 0.10
C LEU A 49 4.15 5.02 0.42
N LEU A 50 3.50 4.85 1.57
CA LEU A 50 2.44 5.73 2.04
C LEU A 50 2.93 7.10 2.54
N ASP A 51 4.23 7.27 2.78
CA ASP A 51 4.82 8.58 3.07
C ASP A 51 5.00 9.44 1.79
N LEU A 52 5.00 8.79 0.61
CA LEU A 52 5.13 9.47 -0.67
C LEU A 52 3.88 10.27 -1.05
N PRO A 53 4.03 11.41 -1.77
CA PRO A 53 2.92 12.15 -2.34
C PRO A 53 2.05 11.29 -3.26
N ASP A 54 0.76 11.65 -3.37
CA ASP A 54 -0.21 10.91 -4.21
C ASP A 54 0.28 10.71 -5.63
N THR A 55 0.77 11.77 -6.28
CA THR A 55 1.27 11.71 -7.65
C THR A 55 2.44 10.74 -7.79
N ASP A 56 3.38 10.77 -6.85
CA ASP A 56 4.61 9.99 -6.89
C ASP A 56 4.33 8.49 -6.66
N LEU A 57 3.49 8.18 -5.67
CA LEU A 57 3.00 6.83 -5.43
C LEU A 57 2.23 6.29 -6.64
N TRP A 58 1.42 7.14 -7.27
CA TRP A 58 0.62 6.74 -8.43
C TRP A 58 1.49 6.41 -9.64
N ASP A 59 2.54 7.19 -9.84
CA ASP A 59 3.52 7.01 -10.90
C ASP A 59 4.27 5.67 -10.76
N LEU A 60 4.66 5.33 -9.52
CA LEU A 60 5.23 4.02 -9.17
C LEU A 60 4.25 2.86 -9.41
N VAL A 61 2.97 3.04 -9.07
CA VAL A 61 1.93 2.02 -9.30
C VAL A 61 1.68 1.82 -10.79
N ARG A 62 1.67 2.91 -11.58
CA ARG A 62 1.56 2.84 -13.06
C ARG A 62 2.81 2.28 -13.72
N GLY A 63 3.95 2.31 -13.03
CA GLY A 63 5.24 1.86 -13.55
C GLY A 63 5.93 2.91 -14.43
N ASP A 64 5.55 4.17 -14.31
CA ASP A 64 6.20 5.29 -14.99
C ASP A 64 7.52 5.68 -14.25
N LYS A 65 7.59 5.38 -12.94
CA LYS A 65 8.79 5.48 -12.10
C LYS A 65 9.21 4.14 -11.51
N GLU A 66 10.51 3.99 -11.30
CA GLU A 66 11.08 2.83 -10.62
C GLU A 66 11.19 3.04 -9.11
N PRO A 67 10.87 2.02 -8.29
CA PRO A 67 11.07 2.07 -6.85
C PRO A 67 12.57 2.11 -6.51
N GLU A 68 12.93 2.89 -5.50
CA GLU A 68 14.32 3.01 -5.07
C GLU A 68 14.84 1.74 -4.38
N GLN A 69 13.93 0.91 -3.87
CA GLN A 69 14.26 -0.25 -3.04
C GLN A 69 13.54 -1.50 -3.54
N ALA A 70 14.23 -2.65 -3.51
CA ALA A 70 13.65 -3.92 -3.92
C ALA A 70 12.38 -4.29 -3.12
N ARG A 71 12.34 -3.96 -1.82
CA ARG A 71 11.17 -4.20 -0.95
C ARG A 71 9.93 -3.40 -1.38
N GLN A 72 10.12 -2.17 -1.86
CA GLN A 72 9.04 -1.34 -2.41
C GLN A 72 8.51 -1.96 -3.70
N ARG A 73 9.41 -2.46 -4.57
CA ARG A 73 9.02 -3.17 -5.79
C ARG A 73 8.09 -4.35 -5.49
N GLU A 74 8.42 -5.16 -4.50
CA GLU A 74 7.57 -6.28 -4.10
C GLU A 74 6.17 -5.80 -3.71
N VAL A 75 6.05 -4.77 -2.87
CA VAL A 75 4.74 -4.23 -2.46
C VAL A 75 3.96 -3.61 -3.63
N LEU A 76 4.64 -2.91 -4.53
CA LEU A 76 4.04 -2.34 -5.74
C LEU A 76 3.45 -3.41 -6.65
N GLU A 77 4.12 -4.55 -6.82
CA GLU A 77 3.59 -5.68 -7.58
C GLU A 77 2.32 -6.25 -6.93
N TRP A 78 2.28 -6.32 -5.59
CA TRP A 78 1.06 -6.72 -4.89
C TRP A 78 -0.07 -5.70 -5.05
N LEU A 79 0.24 -4.40 -5.04
CA LEU A 79 -0.74 -3.33 -5.27
C LEU A 79 -1.36 -3.41 -6.67
N LYS A 80 -0.55 -3.74 -7.69
CA LYS A 80 -1.02 -3.90 -9.08
C LYS A 80 -1.93 -5.12 -9.29
N GLN A 81 -1.96 -6.08 -8.36
CA GLN A 81 -2.75 -7.31 -8.46
C GLN A 81 -4.11 -7.26 -7.74
N VAL A 82 -4.54 -6.07 -7.30
CA VAL A 82 -5.79 -5.81 -6.56
C VAL A 82 -6.80 -5.05 -7.42
#